data_AF-A0A933Q4T1-F1
#
_entry.id   AF-A0A933Q4T1-F1
#
_cell.length_a   1.000
_cell.length_b   1.000
_cell.length_c   1.000
_cell.angle_alpha   90.00
_cell.angle_beta   90.00
_cell.angle_gamma   90.00
#
_symmetry.space_group_name_H-M   'P 1'
#
loop_
_entity.id
_entity.type
_entity.pdbx_description
1 polymer ?
#
loop_
_entity_poly.entity_id
_entity_poly.type
_entity_poly.pdbx_seq_one_letter_code
_entity_poly.pdbx_strand_id
1 'polypeptide(L)'
;MNETDTRDEPAPARLVAGALAHLARHMTTGCPRAAQLAALLLERVAADAEADPHLREHARELVDILDRDRTADARRPVLTPGAAAGMLN
;
A
#
# COMPACT_ATOMS: atom_id res chain seq x y z
N MET A 1 -9.90 -18.46 -36.69
CA MET A 1 -9.67 -17.01 -36.90
C MET A 1 -10.76 -16.29 -36.10
N ASN A 2 -10.51 -15.62 -34.96
CA ASN A 2 -9.35 -14.80 -34.60
C ASN A 2 -8.80 -15.11 -33.20
N GLU A 3 -7.47 -15.20 -33.18
CA GLU A 3 -6.58 -15.11 -32.04
C GLU A 3 -5.92 -13.73 -32.14
N THR A 4 -6.29 -12.81 -31.25
CA THR A 4 -5.53 -11.57 -30.97
C THR A 4 -5.85 -11.12 -29.54
N ASP A 5 -4.95 -11.44 -28.63
CA ASP A 5 -4.38 -10.44 -27.71
C ASP A 5 -5.37 -9.70 -26.79
N THR A 6 -5.91 -10.37 -25.77
CA THR A 6 -6.28 -9.67 -24.52
C THR A 6 -5.14 -9.87 -23.52
N ARG A 7 -3.95 -9.40 -23.88
CA ARG A 7 -2.84 -9.32 -22.95
C ARG A 7 -3.18 -8.35 -21.82
N ASP A 8 -3.30 -8.93 -20.64
CA ASP A 8 -2.49 -8.53 -19.49
C ASP A 8 -2.75 -7.16 -18.84
N GLU A 9 -3.96 -6.63 -18.90
CA GLU A 9 -4.37 -5.70 -17.83
C GLU A 9 -4.98 -6.52 -16.68
N PRO A 10 -4.34 -6.55 -15.49
CA PRO A 10 -4.88 -7.31 -14.38
C PRO A 10 -6.24 -6.74 -14.05
N ALA A 11 -7.28 -7.55 -14.24
CA ALA A 11 -8.65 -7.17 -13.89
C ALA A 11 -8.65 -6.49 -12.50
N PRO A 12 -9.45 -5.42 -12.27
CA PRO A 12 -9.45 -4.65 -11.03
C PRO A 12 -9.46 -5.52 -9.77
N ALA A 13 -10.18 -6.64 -9.80
CA ALA A 13 -10.22 -7.64 -8.74
C ALA A 13 -8.84 -8.22 -8.36
N ARG A 14 -7.95 -8.47 -9.32
CA ARG A 14 -6.58 -8.97 -9.07
C ARG A 14 -5.70 -7.90 -8.42
N LEU A 15 -5.83 -6.65 -8.87
CA LEU A 15 -5.13 -5.51 -8.26
C LEU A 15 -5.57 -5.30 -6.82
N VAL A 16 -6.88 -5.35 -6.56
CA VAL A 16 -7.46 -5.26 -5.22
C VAL A 16 -6.99 -6.42 -4.34
N ALA A 17 -7.03 -7.67 -4.83
CA ALA A 17 -6.54 -8.82 -4.08
C ALA A 17 -5.05 -8.68 -3.69
N GLY A 18 -4.21 -8.20 -4.62
CA GLY A 18 -2.81 -7.90 -4.35
C GLY A 18 -2.63 -6.79 -3.32
N ALA A 19 -3.42 -5.71 -3.43
CA ALA A 19 -3.40 -4.60 -2.46
C ALA A 19 -3.76 -5.10 -1.06
N LEU A 20 -4.81 -5.90 -0.93
CA LEU A 20 -5.26 -6.49 0.33
C LEU A 20 -4.20 -7.44 0.93
N ALA A 21 -3.52 -8.24 0.12
CA ALA A 21 -2.44 -9.11 0.59
C ALA A 21 -1.26 -8.30 1.18
N HIS A 22 -0.90 -7.20 0.52
CA HIS A 22 0.12 -6.28 1.01
C HIS A 22 -0.31 -5.53 2.29
N LEU A 23 -1.58 -5.10 2.36
CA LEU A 23 -2.17 -4.49 3.55
C LEU A 23 -2.14 -5.44 4.75
N ALA A 24 -2.61 -6.68 4.57
CA ALA A 24 -2.59 -7.69 5.63
C ALA A 24 -1.17 -7.92 6.16
N ARG A 25 -0.17 -7.97 5.26
CA ARG A 25 1.24 -8.08 5.64
C ARG A 25 1.71 -6.85 6.41
N HIS A 26 1.36 -5.65 5.97
CA HIS A 26 1.69 -4.42 6.68
C HIS A 26 1.09 -4.42 8.10
N MET A 27 -0.20 -4.73 8.24
CA MET A 27 -0.88 -4.80 9.54
C MET A 27 -0.24 -5.84 10.48
N THR A 28 0.26 -6.94 9.93
CA THR A 28 0.89 -8.01 10.71
C THR A 28 2.32 -7.66 11.14
N THR A 29 3.08 -6.96 10.29
CA THR A 29 4.54 -6.80 10.45
C THR A 29 4.99 -5.36 10.72
N GLY A 30 4.10 -4.39 10.57
CA GLY A 30 4.43 -2.97 10.52
C GLY A 30 5.32 -2.58 9.34
N CYS A 31 5.54 -3.46 8.35
CA CYS A 31 6.50 -3.20 7.29
C CYS A 31 6.02 -2.06 6.37
N PRO A 32 6.71 -0.91 6.30
CA PRO A 32 6.26 0.25 5.53
C PRO A 32 6.30 -0.02 4.03
N ARG A 33 7.22 -0.89 3.57
CA ARG A 33 7.29 -1.31 2.17
C ARG A 33 6.02 -2.04 1.71
N ALA A 34 5.39 -2.81 2.59
CA ALA A 34 4.14 -3.50 2.27
C ALA A 34 2.99 -2.50 2.08
N ALA A 35 2.89 -1.47 2.94
CA ALA A 35 1.93 -0.38 2.76
C ALA A 35 2.14 0.36 1.42
N GLN A 36 3.39 0.62 1.03
CA GLN A 36 3.71 1.27 -0.24
C GLN A 36 3.24 0.45 -1.45
N LEU A 37 3.45 -0.87 -1.44
CA LEU A 37 2.99 -1.74 -2.53
C LEU A 37 1.47 -1.80 -2.62
N ALA A 38 0.77 -1.80 -1.47
CA ALA A 38 -0.68 -1.69 -1.46
C ALA A 38 -1.17 -0.36 -2.07
N ALA A 39 -0.56 0.77 -1.68
CA ALA A 39 -0.91 2.09 -2.23
C ALA A 39 -0.77 2.15 -3.75
N LEU A 40 0.34 1.65 -4.32
CA LEU A 40 0.55 1.64 -5.77
C LEU A 40 -0.52 0.84 -6.53
N LEU A 41 -0.97 -0.28 -5.97
CA LEU A 41 -2.02 -1.10 -6.60
C LEU A 41 -3.38 -0.41 -6.49
N LEU A 42 -3.68 0.25 -5.36
CA LEU A 42 -4.91 1.00 -5.17
C LEU A 42 -4.97 2.26 -6.04
N GLU A 43 -3.84 2.95 -6.24
CA GLU A 43 -3.73 4.06 -7.20
C GLU A 43 -4.09 3.60 -8.62
N ARG A 44 -3.62 2.41 -9.02
CA ARG A 44 -3.96 1.83 -10.33
C ARG A 44 -5.46 1.53 -10.44
N VAL A 45 -6.09 1.01 -9.39
CA VAL A 45 -7.54 0.78 -9.33
C VAL A 45 -8.30 2.12 -9.39
N ALA A 46 -7.85 3.14 -8.66
CA ALA A 46 -8.46 4.46 -8.63
C ALA A 46 -8.39 5.20 -9.97
N ALA A 47 -7.37 4.91 -10.79
CA ALA A 47 -7.15 5.49 -12.11
C ALA A 47 -7.89 4.74 -13.23
N ASP A 48 -8.44 3.55 -12.97
CA ASP A 48 -9.11 2.73 -13.97
C ASP A 48 -10.53 3.27 -14.28
N ALA A 49 -10.76 3.77 -15.48
CA ALA A 49 -12.06 4.32 -15.88
C ALA A 49 -13.17 3.26 -15.97
N GLU A 50 -12.80 1.99 -16.16
CA GLU A 50 -13.72 0.85 -16.29
C GLU A 50 -14.05 0.21 -14.93
N ALA A 51 -13.31 0.55 -13.88
CA ALA A 51 -13.60 0.08 -12.53
C ALA A 51 -14.84 0.76 -11.93
N ASP A 52 -15.53 0.04 -11.05
CA ASP A 52 -16.70 0.52 -10.32
C ASP A 52 -16.42 1.88 -9.63
N PRO A 53 -17.29 2.89 -9.75
CA PRO A 53 -17.05 4.22 -9.20
C PRO A 53 -16.81 4.24 -7.69
N HIS A 54 -17.54 3.43 -6.92
CA HIS A 54 -17.36 3.32 -5.48
C HIS A 54 -16.04 2.63 -5.15
N LEU A 55 -15.66 1.61 -5.91
CA LEU A 55 -14.36 0.96 -5.76
C LEU A 55 -13.20 1.95 -5.96
N ARG A 56 -13.31 2.85 -6.95
CA ARG A 56 -12.28 3.88 -7.18
C ARG A 56 -12.22 4.89 -6.07
N GLU A 57 -13.36 5.31 -5.55
CA GLU A 57 -13.43 6.23 -4.42
C GLU A 57 -12.80 5.62 -3.17
N HIS A 58 -13.16 4.38 -2.82
CA HIS A 58 -12.55 3.65 -1.72
C HIS A 58 -11.06 3.42 -1.91
N ALA A 59 -10.61 3.15 -3.15
CA ALA A 59 -9.19 3.01 -3.44
C ALA A 59 -8.42 4.32 -3.19
N ARG A 60 -8.98 5.48 -3.56
CA ARG A 60 -8.38 6.79 -3.26
C ARG A 60 -8.31 7.06 -1.76
N GLU A 61 -9.41 6.80 -1.04
CA GLU A 61 -9.46 6.98 0.40
C GLU A 61 -8.40 6.13 1.12
N LEU A 62 -8.24 4.87 0.71
CA LEU A 62 -7.22 3.98 1.27
C LEU A 62 -5.80 4.47 0.96
N VAL A 63 -5.53 4.98 -0.24
CA VAL A 63 -4.24 5.60 -0.57
C VAL A 63 -3.95 6.76 0.36
N ASP A 64 -4.92 7.66 0.57
CA ASP A 64 -4.76 8.82 1.46
C ASP A 64 -4.53 8.42 2.92
N ILE A 65 -5.11 7.31 3.39
CA ILE A 65 -4.85 6.77 4.73
C ILE A 65 -3.41 6.27 4.82
N LEU A 66 -2.97 5.45 3.85
CA LEU A 66 -1.62 4.88 3.85
C LEU A 66 -0.53 5.94 3.74
N ASP A 67 -0.77 7.02 2.99
CA ASP A 67 0.19 8.11 2.84
C ASP A 67 0.34 8.94 4.14
N ARG A 68 -0.77 9.14 4.86
CA ARG A 68 -0.79 9.76 6.18
C ARG A 68 -0.06 8.90 7.21
N ASP A 69 -0.33 7.60 7.24
CA ASP A 69 0.32 6.65 8.16
C ASP A 69 1.83 6.60 7.91
N ARG A 70 2.26 6.56 6.65
CA ARG A 70 3.68 6.64 6.29
C ARG A 70 4.33 7.92 6.78
N THR A 71 3.63 9.06 6.64
CA THR A 71 4.14 10.36 7.10
C THR A 71 4.24 10.40 8.63
N ALA A 72 3.31 9.77 9.33
CA ALA A 72 3.34 9.64 10.78
C ALA A 72 4.52 8.75 11.25
N ASP A 73 4.74 7.61 10.58
CA ASP A 73 5.86 6.72 10.88
C ASP A 73 7.22 7.36 10.57
N ALA A 74 7.34 8.11 9.47
CA ALA A 74 8.57 8.81 9.12
C ALA A 74 8.95 9.91 10.13
N ARG A 75 7.97 10.49 10.82
CA ARG A 75 8.21 11.46 11.91
C ARG A 75 8.60 10.80 13.23
N ARG A 76 8.47 9.49 13.35
CA ARG A 76 8.77 8.75 14.57
C ARG A 76 10.30 8.67 14.71
N PRO A 77 10.91 9.29 15.72
CA PRO A 77 12.36 9.24 15.88
C PRO A 77 12.80 7.79 16.08
N VAL A 78 13.77 7.34 15.28
CA VAL A 78 14.46 6.06 15.51
C VAL A 78 15.19 6.18 16.84
N LEU A 79 14.58 5.64 17.89
CA LEU A 79 15.27 5.40 19.15
C LEU A 79 16.30 4.30 18.85
N THR A 80 17.54 4.70 18.58
CA THR A 80 18.65 3.75 18.48
C THR A 80 18.79 3.05 19.84
N PRO A 81 18.65 1.72 19.91
CA PRO A 81 18.90 0.99 21.14
C PRO A 81 20.41 0.95 21.37
N GLY A 82 20.94 2.00 22.01
CA GLY A 82 22.39 2.10 22.29
C GLY A 82 22.83 3.29 23.13
N ALA A 83 22.02 4.35 23.28
CA ALA A 83 22.44 5.57 23.98
C ALA A 83 22.34 5.52 25.51
N ALA A 84 21.75 4.47 26.11
CA ALA A 84 21.52 4.39 27.56
C ALA A 84 22.60 3.64 28.36
N ALA A 85 23.73 3.26 27.75
CA ALA A 85 24.76 2.45 28.42
C ALA A 85 25.96 3.24 28.98
N GLY A 86 25.93 4.58 28.98
CA GLY A 86 27.14 5.41 29.18
C GLY A 86 27.19 6.34 30.39
N MET A 87 26.23 6.33 31.33
CA MET A 87 26.21 7.28 32.45
C MET A 87 26.17 6.61 33.82
N LEU A 88 27.16 5.76 34.09
CA LEU A 88 27.57 5.37 35.44
C LEU A 88 29.10 5.39 35.49
N ASN A 89 29.68 6.57 35.77
CA ASN A 89 31.00 6.68 36.37
C ASN A 89 31.11 7.97 37.19
#